data_AF-A0AAW3HXK1-F1
#
_entry.id   AF-A0AAW3HXK1-F1
#
_cell.length_a   1.000
_cell.length_b   1.000
_cell.length_c   1.000
_cell.angle_alpha   90.00
_cell.angle_beta   90.00
_cell.angle_gamma   90.00
#
_symmetry.space_group_name_H-M   'P 1'
#
loop_
_entity.id
_entity.type
_entity.pdbx_description
1 polymer ?
#
loop_
_entity_poly.entity_id
_entity_poly.type
_entity_poly.pdbx_seq_one_letter_code
_entity_poly.pdbx_strand_id
1 'polypeptide(L)'
;MLLLLVVVGVENMTYRIAGNMLLGVLLTLTIALLFYFAGGAHRNRGAYIRIHRGTRKLYFIYPRQKRLHVLDWGQLEAVAGYVPIVSASGYASRHPLYLFGVDYSMDPPTEICAACGNLGLFDGDRSAKSLWSYLQVFMERGPEGLPKPAPLPPRGSRWQETQQPYRDWYAGLRRQLAKPYGMFKAPLTIPLWLGWLLINAFPDSVEAFIQYNVPYTQFPKEIDRLCGFDEKRRPVIRVNGERIDS
;
A
#
# COMPACT_ATOMS: atom_id res chain seq x y z
N MET A 1 -17.57 -18.22 1.60
CA MET A 1 -18.94 -18.72 1.91
C MET A 1 -19.75 -19.00 0.64
N LEU A 2 -19.94 -18.03 -0.26
CA LEU A 2 -20.67 -18.24 -1.54
C LEU A 2 -20.10 -19.38 -2.39
N LEU A 3 -18.78 -19.48 -2.52
CA LEU A 3 -18.14 -20.57 -3.27
C LEU A 3 -18.34 -21.95 -2.61
N LEU A 4 -18.33 -22.02 -1.28
CA LEU A 4 -18.59 -23.24 -0.51
C LEU A 4 -20.08 -23.64 -0.54
N LEU A 5 -20.99 -22.67 -0.57
CA LEU A 5 -22.42 -22.87 -0.78
C LEU A 5 -22.71 -23.43 -2.18
N VAL A 6 -21.99 -22.95 -3.20
CA VAL A 6 -22.08 -23.44 -4.58
C VAL A 6 -21.51 -24.86 -4.70
N VAL A 7 -20.40 -25.17 -4.02
CA VAL A 7 -19.76 -26.49 -4.06
C VAL A 7 -20.54 -27.55 -3.28
N VAL A 8 -21.11 -27.20 -2.13
CA VAL A 8 -21.89 -28.14 -1.30
C VAL A 8 -23.31 -28.32 -1.84
N GLY A 9 -23.87 -27.30 -2.49
CA GLY A 9 -25.27 -27.28 -2.92
C GLY A 9 -26.19 -27.01 -1.73
N VAL A 10 -27.20 -26.15 -1.95
CA VAL A 10 -28.14 -25.74 -0.88
C VAL A 10 -28.92 -26.94 -0.32
N GLU A 11 -29.16 -27.95 -1.15
CA GLU A 11 -29.91 -29.17 -0.79
C GLU A 11 -29.15 -30.11 0.17
N ASN A 12 -27.82 -30.05 0.21
CA ASN A 12 -26.99 -30.88 1.11
C ASN A 12 -26.62 -30.14 2.42
N MET A 13 -27.22 -28.97 2.67
CA MET A 13 -26.85 -28.12 3.81
C MET A 13 -27.43 -28.65 5.13
N THR A 14 -26.68 -29.51 5.82
CA THR A 14 -27.04 -29.95 7.18
C THR A 14 -26.54 -28.95 8.24
N TYR A 15 -27.16 -28.95 9.42
CA TYR A 15 -26.71 -28.13 10.57
C TYR A 15 -25.24 -28.38 10.94
N ARG A 16 -24.74 -29.61 10.76
CA ARG A 16 -23.34 -29.96 10.98
C ARG A 16 -22.42 -29.30 9.96
N ILE A 17 -22.80 -29.28 8.69
CA ILE A 17 -22.04 -28.62 7.62
C ILE A 17 -22.04 -27.10 7.83
N ALA A 18 -23.21 -26.52 8.15
CA ALA A 18 -23.31 -25.10 8.48
C ALA A 18 -22.45 -24.72 9.70
N GLY A 19 -22.47 -25.55 10.76
CA GLY A 19 -21.63 -25.38 11.95
C GLY A 19 -20.13 -25.44 11.64
N ASN A 20 -19.70 -26.41 10.82
CA ASN A 20 -18.31 -26.53 10.39
C ASN A 20 -17.86 -25.34 9.52
N MET A 21 -18.73 -24.83 8.63
CA MET A 21 -18.44 -23.64 7.85
C MET A 21 -18.27 -22.40 8.72
N LEU A 22 -19.17 -22.20 9.69
CA LEU A 22 -19.07 -21.09 10.64
C LEU A 22 -17.78 -21.17 11.46
N LEU A 23 -17.45 -22.36 11.97
CA LEU A 23 -16.20 -22.60 12.70
C LEU A 23 -14.97 -22.28 11.84
N GLY A 24 -14.96 -22.70 10.58
CA GLY A 24 -13.87 -22.42 9.63
C GLY A 24 -13.69 -20.92 9.38
N VAL A 25 -14.79 -20.16 9.24
CA VAL A 25 -14.74 -18.69 9.10
C VAL A 25 -14.18 -18.04 10.36
N LEU A 26 -14.67 -18.42 11.53
CA LEU A 26 -14.20 -17.88 12.82
C LEU A 26 -12.72 -18.19 13.05
N LEU A 27 -12.26 -19.40 12.72
CA LEU A 27 -10.86 -19.78 12.83
C LEU A 27 -9.99 -18.92 11.89
N THR A 28 -10.43 -18.74 10.65
CA THR A 28 -9.71 -17.93 9.65
C THR A 28 -9.60 -16.47 10.11
N LEU A 29 -10.69 -15.90 10.63
CA LEU A 29 -10.69 -14.54 11.20
C LEU A 29 -9.73 -14.43 12.39
N THR A 30 -9.72 -15.43 13.27
CA THR A 30 -8.83 -15.46 14.45
C THR A 30 -7.37 -15.50 14.01
N ILE A 31 -7.03 -16.36 13.06
CA ILE A 31 -5.68 -16.45 12.49
C ILE A 31 -5.28 -15.13 11.82
N ALA A 32 -6.17 -14.51 11.04
CA ALA A 32 -5.90 -13.22 10.39
C ALA A 32 -5.64 -12.10 11.41
N LEU A 33 -6.43 -12.04 12.50
CA LEU A 33 -6.21 -11.09 13.59
C LEU A 33 -4.87 -11.35 14.30
N LEU A 34 -4.54 -12.61 14.58
CA LEU A 34 -3.26 -12.98 15.17
C LEU A 34 -2.09 -12.51 14.29
N PHE A 35 -2.12 -12.75 12.99
CA PHE A 35 -1.10 -12.24 12.06
C PHE A 35 -1.06 -10.72 11.99
N TYR A 36 -2.20 -10.04 12.04
CA TYR A 36 -2.26 -8.58 12.06
C TYR A 36 -1.60 -7.98 13.32
N PHE A 37 -1.84 -8.58 14.49
CA PHE A 37 -1.26 -8.12 15.76
C PHE A 37 0.21 -8.54 15.90
N ALA A 38 0.53 -9.82 15.69
CA ALA A 38 1.91 -10.35 15.74
C ALA A 38 2.80 -9.67 14.70
N GLY A 39 2.24 -9.45 13.51
CA GLY A 39 2.86 -8.71 12.44
C GLY A 39 2.88 -7.20 12.67
N GLY A 40 2.49 -6.64 13.83
CA GLY A 40 2.72 -5.25 14.20
C GLY A 40 2.09 -4.17 13.30
N ALA A 41 1.23 -4.55 12.35
CA ALA A 41 0.59 -3.64 11.40
C ALA A 41 -0.35 -2.63 12.08
N HIS A 42 -0.84 -2.95 13.28
CA HIS A 42 -1.60 -2.05 14.13
C HIS A 42 -0.81 -0.87 14.70
N ARG A 43 0.53 -0.94 14.73
CA ARG A 43 1.38 0.11 15.34
C ARG A 43 1.95 1.07 14.31
N ASN A 44 2.17 0.60 13.08
CA ASN A 44 2.86 1.37 12.06
C ASN A 44 2.34 0.99 10.67
N ARG A 45 1.88 2.00 9.93
CA ARG A 45 1.33 1.85 8.58
C ARG A 45 2.41 1.73 7.51
N GLY A 46 3.65 2.11 7.81
CA GLY A 46 4.78 2.06 6.90
C GLY A 46 5.78 3.18 7.12
N ALA A 47 6.78 3.25 6.26
CA ALA A 47 7.81 4.28 6.30
C ALA A 47 7.89 5.01 4.96
N TYR A 48 8.22 6.30 5.03
CA TYR A 48 8.61 7.04 3.85
C TYR A 48 10.11 6.91 3.60
N ILE A 49 10.53 7.17 2.37
CA ILE A 49 11.92 7.38 2.01
C ILE A 49 12.06 8.84 1.65
N ARG A 50 13.14 9.47 2.11
CA ARG A 50 13.44 10.86 1.79
C ARG A 50 14.78 10.97 1.12
N ILE A 51 14.84 11.81 0.10
CA ILE A 51 16.04 12.05 -0.67
C ILE A 51 16.27 13.55 -0.64
N HIS A 52 17.50 13.96 -0.34
CA HIS A 52 17.87 15.37 -0.32
C HIS A 52 19.02 15.63 -1.29
N ARG A 53 18.75 16.47 -2.30
CA ARG A 53 19.72 16.81 -3.36
C ARG A 53 20.97 17.47 -2.81
N GLY A 54 20.83 18.47 -1.93
CA GLY A 54 21.96 19.27 -1.45
C GLY A 54 22.98 18.47 -0.63
N THR A 55 22.52 17.44 0.10
CA THR A 55 23.40 16.57 0.88
C THR A 55 23.75 15.28 0.16
N ARG A 56 23.17 15.04 -1.02
CA ARG A 56 23.29 13.80 -1.80
C ARG A 56 23.09 12.53 -0.95
N LYS A 57 22.08 12.55 -0.10
CA LYS A 57 21.79 11.46 0.86
C LYS A 57 20.35 10.99 0.76
N LEU A 58 20.17 9.69 1.01
CA LEU A 58 18.89 9.03 1.21
C LEU A 58 18.70 8.73 2.70
N TYR A 59 17.54 9.11 3.22
CA TYR A 59 17.14 8.94 4.61
C TYR A 59 15.97 7.97 4.66
N PHE A 60 16.08 6.96 5.52
CA PHE A 60 15.05 5.94 5.67
C PHE A 60 15.00 5.41 7.10
N ILE A 61 13.83 4.98 7.54
CA ILE A 61 13.62 4.36 8.85
C ILE A 61 12.79 3.11 8.61
N TYR A 62 13.27 1.94 9.04
CA TYR A 62 12.45 0.73 8.93
C TYR A 62 11.19 0.86 9.79
N PRO A 63 10.04 0.36 9.30
CA PRO A 63 8.85 0.26 10.13
C PRO A 63 9.18 -0.45 11.45
N ARG A 64 8.79 0.16 12.58
CA ARG A 64 9.01 -0.29 13.97
C ARG A 64 10.41 -0.04 14.54
N GLN A 65 11.34 0.43 13.73
CA GLN A 65 12.63 0.87 14.22
C GLN A 65 12.63 2.39 14.43
N LYS A 66 13.46 2.87 15.34
CA LYS A 66 13.69 4.30 15.56
C LYS A 66 14.96 4.80 14.87
N ARG A 67 15.79 3.88 14.38
CA ARG A 67 17.09 4.21 13.79
C ARG A 67 16.87 4.83 12.41
N LEU A 68 17.48 5.99 12.24
CA LEU A 68 17.61 6.64 10.94
C LEU A 68 18.80 6.00 10.21
N HIS A 69 18.52 5.43 9.05
CA HIS A 69 19.53 5.00 8.09
C HIS A 69 19.82 6.15 7.13
N VAL A 70 21.11 6.37 6.89
CA VAL A 70 21.60 7.43 6.03
C VAL A 70 22.52 6.79 5.00
N LEU A 71 22.07 6.77 3.75
CA LEU A 71 22.81 6.18 2.64
C LEU A 71 23.29 7.28 1.69
N ASP A 72 24.54 7.17 1.26
CA ASP A 72 25.13 8.10 0.31
C ASP A 72 24.65 7.80 -1.11
N TRP A 73 24.06 8.80 -1.77
CA TRP A 73 23.47 8.64 -3.11
C TRP A 73 24.46 8.12 -4.15
N GLY A 74 25.73 8.54 -4.06
CA GLY A 74 26.78 8.11 -4.98
C GLY A 74 27.20 6.65 -4.84
N GLN A 75 26.79 5.99 -3.75
CA GLN A 75 27.11 4.59 -3.45
C GLN A 75 25.85 3.72 -3.46
N LEU A 76 24.72 4.25 -3.95
CA LEU A 76 23.49 3.48 -4.05
C LEU A 76 23.52 2.59 -5.29
N GLU A 77 23.20 1.31 -5.09
CA GLU A 77 22.90 0.38 -6.17
C GLU A 77 21.38 0.23 -6.31
N ALA A 78 20.87 0.46 -7.53
CA ALA A 78 19.45 0.43 -7.82
C ALA A 78 19.09 -0.82 -8.61
N VAL A 79 18.13 -1.60 -8.10
CA VAL A 79 17.69 -2.86 -8.70
C VAL A 79 16.16 -2.88 -8.80
N ALA A 80 15.64 -3.32 -9.95
CA ALA A 80 14.22 -3.63 -10.06
C ALA A 80 13.95 -5.00 -9.42
N GLY A 81 13.19 -5.00 -8.33
CA GLY A 81 12.82 -6.21 -7.63
C GLY A 81 11.88 -7.12 -8.41
N TYR A 82 11.67 -8.32 -7.87
CA TYR A 82 10.63 -9.23 -8.31
C TYR A 82 9.91 -9.82 -7.09
N VAL A 83 8.65 -9.45 -6.91
CA VAL A 83 7.80 -9.97 -5.84
C VAL A 83 6.61 -10.67 -6.49
N PRO A 84 6.60 -12.01 -6.54
CA PRO A 84 5.44 -12.75 -7.02
C PRO A 84 4.32 -12.65 -5.97
N ILE A 85 3.13 -12.28 -6.42
CA ILE A 85 1.92 -12.20 -5.60
C ILE A 85 0.95 -13.24 -6.13
N VAL A 86 0.76 -14.28 -5.33
CA VAL A 86 -0.32 -15.24 -5.51
C VAL A 86 -1.50 -14.75 -4.67
N SER A 87 -2.57 -14.36 -5.35
CA SER A 87 -3.79 -13.83 -4.72
C SER A 87 -5.02 -14.54 -5.24
N ALA A 88 -6.18 -14.29 -4.62
CA ALA A 88 -7.46 -14.78 -5.13
C ALA A 88 -7.78 -14.26 -6.54
N SER A 89 -7.16 -13.15 -6.96
CA SER A 89 -7.22 -12.60 -8.32
C SER A 89 -6.24 -13.26 -9.31
N GLY A 90 -5.48 -14.27 -8.90
CA GLY A 90 -4.49 -14.96 -9.73
C GLY A 90 -3.05 -14.56 -9.43
N TYR A 91 -2.17 -14.84 -10.39
CA TYR A 91 -0.75 -14.53 -10.32
C TYR A 91 -0.47 -13.11 -10.85
N ALA A 92 0.13 -12.27 -10.01
CA ALA A 92 0.64 -10.97 -10.39
C ALA A 92 2.08 -10.81 -9.90
N SER A 93 2.84 -9.88 -10.48
CA SER A 93 4.18 -9.56 -10.00
C SER A 93 4.30 -8.08 -9.71
N ARG A 94 4.95 -7.75 -8.59
CA ARG A 94 5.38 -6.39 -8.29
C ARG A 94 6.88 -6.26 -8.51
N HIS A 95 7.29 -5.15 -9.11
CA HIS A 95 8.68 -4.81 -9.35
C HIS A 95 9.02 -3.50 -8.63
N PRO A 96 9.15 -3.52 -7.28
CA PRO A 96 9.57 -2.33 -6.55
C PRO A 96 11.01 -1.94 -6.93
N LEU A 97 11.33 -0.66 -6.80
CA LEU A 97 12.71 -0.19 -6.92
C LEU A 97 13.41 -0.46 -5.59
N TYR A 98 14.36 -1.38 -5.55
CA TYR A 98 15.24 -1.57 -4.40
C TYR A 98 16.48 -0.70 -4.53
N LEU A 99 16.78 0.05 -3.48
CA LEU A 99 17.99 0.85 -3.35
C LEU A 99 18.85 0.23 -2.25
N PHE A 100 19.99 -0.31 -2.63
CA PHE A 100 20.99 -0.89 -1.74
C PHE A 100 22.10 0.12 -1.47
N GLY A 101 22.60 0.14 -0.24
CA GLY A 101 23.75 0.94 0.13
C GLY A 101 24.27 0.54 1.50
N VAL A 102 25.51 0.90 1.81
CA VAL A 102 26.12 0.60 3.10
C VAL A 102 25.88 1.76 4.07
N ASP A 103 25.32 1.45 5.23
CA ASP A 103 25.20 2.41 6.32
C ASP A 103 26.48 2.35 7.19
N TYR A 104 27.42 3.24 6.90
CA TYR A 104 28.68 3.37 7.66
C TYR A 104 28.50 3.93 9.07
N SER A 105 27.30 4.39 9.45
CA SER A 105 27.02 4.75 10.85
C SER A 105 26.83 3.52 11.73
N MET A 106 26.67 2.34 11.13
CA MET A 106 26.56 1.07 11.84
C MET A 106 27.94 0.52 12.18
N ASP A 107 28.02 -0.14 13.33
CA ASP A 107 29.20 -0.89 13.75
C ASP A 107 28.79 -2.35 13.99
N PRO A 108 29.15 -3.29 13.09
CA PRO A 108 29.89 -3.06 11.84
C PRO A 108 29.04 -2.36 10.75
N PRO A 109 29.67 -1.73 9.74
CA PRO A 109 28.97 -1.21 8.57
C PRO A 109 28.10 -2.29 7.93
N THR A 110 26.84 -1.98 7.66
CA THR A 110 25.84 -2.97 7.24
C THR A 110 25.16 -2.51 5.96
N GLU A 111 24.93 -3.46 5.04
CA GLU A 111 24.14 -3.22 3.84
C GLU A 111 22.66 -3.06 4.19
N ILE A 112 22.06 -1.98 3.71
CA ILE A 112 20.67 -1.61 3.95
C ILE A 112 19.94 -1.58 2.60
N CYS A 113 18.75 -2.19 2.58
CA CYS A 113 17.87 -2.18 1.42
C CYS A 113 16.64 -1.31 1.69
N ALA A 114 16.47 -0.25 0.91
CA ALA A 114 15.27 0.58 0.91
C ALA A 114 14.37 0.22 -0.28
N ALA A 115 13.16 -0.24 0.02
CA ALA A 115 12.15 -0.59 -0.99
C ALA A 115 11.32 0.66 -1.36
N CYS A 116 11.63 1.24 -2.51
CA CYS A 116 10.86 2.32 -3.12
C CYS A 116 9.67 1.73 -3.90
N GLY A 117 8.52 2.41 -3.80
CA GLY A 117 7.22 1.90 -4.20
C GLY A 117 7.14 1.34 -5.62
N ASN A 118 6.09 0.55 -5.84
CA ASN A 118 5.68 0.05 -7.14
C ASN A 118 4.26 0.56 -7.46
N LEU A 119 4.07 1.13 -8.64
CA LEU A 119 2.77 1.64 -9.10
C LEU A 119 1.95 0.60 -9.88
N GLY A 120 2.55 -0.51 -10.35
CA GLY A 120 1.86 -1.47 -11.21
C GLY A 120 1.92 -2.92 -10.75
N LEU A 121 0.80 -3.65 -10.89
CA LEU A 121 0.75 -5.11 -10.74
C LEU A 121 1.22 -5.87 -11.99
N PHE A 122 1.44 -5.17 -13.11
CA PHE A 122 1.69 -5.76 -14.45
C PHE A 122 2.56 -4.86 -15.36
N ASP A 123 3.48 -4.09 -14.79
CA ASP A 123 4.36 -3.18 -15.54
C ASP A 123 5.74 -3.78 -15.89
N GLY A 124 6.11 -4.89 -15.25
CA GLY A 124 7.47 -5.40 -15.31
C GLY A 124 8.42 -4.46 -14.56
N ASP A 125 9.67 -4.37 -14.98
CA ASP A 125 10.64 -3.45 -14.38
C ASP A 125 10.48 -1.97 -14.80
N ARG A 126 9.48 -1.64 -15.63
CA ARG A 126 9.32 -0.31 -16.23
C ARG A 126 9.06 0.80 -15.22
N SER A 127 8.23 0.56 -14.21
CA SER A 127 7.96 1.57 -13.18
C SER A 127 9.17 1.81 -12.29
N ALA A 128 9.88 0.76 -11.90
CA ALA A 128 11.13 0.86 -11.14
C ALA A 128 12.20 1.63 -11.92
N LYS A 129 12.40 1.30 -13.21
CA LYS A 129 13.33 2.02 -14.10
C LYS A 129 12.94 3.48 -14.28
N SER A 130 11.67 3.76 -14.51
CA SER A 130 11.16 5.13 -14.66
C SER A 130 11.35 5.93 -13.37
N LEU A 131 11.04 5.34 -12.21
CA LEU A 131 11.26 5.98 -10.91
C LEU A 131 12.75 6.24 -10.67
N TRP A 132 13.61 5.28 -10.98
CA TRP A 132 15.05 5.46 -10.85
C TRP A 132 15.56 6.61 -11.73
N SER A 133 15.17 6.63 -13.02
CA SER A 133 15.55 7.72 -13.92
C SER A 133 15.05 9.09 -13.44
N TYR A 134 13.83 9.14 -12.87
CA TYR A 134 13.28 10.36 -12.31
C TYR A 134 14.12 10.86 -11.13
N LEU A 135 14.50 9.95 -10.22
CA LEU A 135 15.32 10.29 -9.06
C LEU A 135 16.74 10.71 -9.45
N GLN A 136 17.36 10.07 -10.46
CA GLN A 136 18.66 10.48 -10.98
C GLN A 136 18.63 11.92 -11.52
N VAL A 137 17.65 12.23 -12.37
CA VAL A 137 17.48 13.58 -12.93
C VAL A 137 17.21 14.60 -11.81
N PHE A 138 16.37 14.25 -10.83
CA PHE A 138 16.12 15.10 -9.66
C PHE A 138 17.40 15.41 -8.88
N MET A 139 18.27 14.42 -8.69
CA MET A 139 19.51 14.57 -7.95
C MET A 139 20.57 15.38 -8.70
N GLU A 140 20.57 15.33 -10.03
CA GLU A 140 21.47 16.12 -10.88
C GLU A 140 20.97 17.56 -11.04
N ARG A 141 19.77 17.72 -11.60
CA ARG A 141 19.24 18.98 -12.12
C ARG A 141 18.21 19.64 -11.20
N GLY A 142 17.75 18.95 -10.17
CA GLY A 142 16.68 19.43 -9.30
C GLY A 142 15.28 19.20 -9.88
N PRO A 143 14.24 19.85 -9.35
CA PRO A 143 12.86 19.65 -9.76
C PRO A 143 12.49 20.31 -11.10
N GLU A 144 13.37 21.16 -11.65
CA GLU A 144 13.12 21.89 -12.89
C GLU A 144 13.07 20.93 -14.08
N GLY A 145 12.02 21.03 -14.89
CA GLY A 145 11.81 20.16 -16.05
C GLY A 145 11.31 18.75 -15.74
N LEU A 146 11.19 18.37 -14.46
CA LEU A 146 10.57 17.10 -14.06
C LEU A 146 9.04 17.22 -14.06
N PRO A 147 8.33 16.15 -14.49
CA PRO A 147 6.87 16.13 -14.35
C PRO A 147 6.53 16.23 -12.86
N LYS A 148 5.66 17.18 -12.53
CA LYS A 148 5.17 17.32 -11.16
C LYS A 148 4.33 16.09 -10.83
N PRO A 149 4.59 15.41 -9.69
CA PRO A 149 3.76 14.30 -9.28
C PRO A 149 2.34 14.80 -9.01
N ALA A 150 1.35 13.93 -9.22
CA ALA A 150 -0.02 14.23 -8.86
C ALA A 150 -0.08 14.61 -7.37
N PRO A 151 -0.86 15.64 -6.99
CA PRO A 151 -1.00 16.00 -5.59
C PRO A 151 -1.53 14.79 -4.82
N LEU A 152 -1.02 14.59 -3.61
CA LEU A 152 -1.55 13.57 -2.72
C LEU A 152 -3.03 13.88 -2.46
N PRO A 153 -3.93 12.89 -2.57
CA PRO A 153 -5.32 13.12 -2.25
C PRO A 153 -5.44 13.58 -0.80
N PRO A 154 -6.27 14.59 -0.50
CA PRO A 154 -6.50 15.01 0.87
C PRO A 154 -7.10 13.83 1.64
N ARG A 155 -6.61 13.62 2.86
CA ARG A 155 -7.11 12.54 3.71
C ARG A 155 -8.57 12.80 4.06
N GLY A 156 -9.45 11.92 3.62
CA GLY A 156 -10.87 11.97 3.94
C GLY A 156 -11.15 11.60 5.40
N SER A 157 -12.41 11.69 5.80
CA SER A 157 -12.88 11.08 7.04
C SER A 157 -12.69 9.56 7.01
N ARG A 158 -12.64 8.90 8.18
CA ARG A 158 -12.53 7.42 8.25
C ARG A 158 -13.52 6.73 7.33
N TRP A 159 -14.76 7.23 7.33
CA TRP A 159 -15.83 6.68 6.53
C TRP A 159 -15.62 6.91 5.03
N GLN A 160 -15.13 8.09 4.63
CA GLN A 160 -14.80 8.36 3.23
C GLN A 160 -13.68 7.45 2.72
N GLU A 161 -12.60 7.27 3.49
CA GLU A 161 -11.50 6.36 3.15
C GLU A 161 -11.98 4.90 3.08
N THR A 162 -12.83 4.48 4.02
CA THR A 162 -13.43 3.13 4.02
C THR A 162 -14.31 2.90 2.79
N GLN A 163 -15.01 3.94 2.33
CA GLN A 163 -15.88 3.86 1.15
C GLN A 163 -15.12 3.97 -0.18
N GLN A 164 -13.91 4.51 -0.17
CA GLN A 164 -13.15 4.81 -1.38
C GLN A 164 -12.94 3.57 -2.28
N PRO A 165 -12.56 2.38 -1.76
CA PRO A 165 -12.44 1.18 -2.58
C PRO A 165 -13.74 0.78 -3.28
N TYR A 166 -14.90 0.94 -2.62
CA TYR A 166 -16.20 0.67 -3.24
C TYR A 166 -16.54 1.68 -4.35
N ARG A 167 -16.18 2.94 -4.17
CA ARG A 167 -16.37 3.99 -5.18
C ARG A 167 -15.49 3.73 -6.41
N ASP A 168 -14.23 3.34 -6.18
CA ASP A 168 -13.29 3.01 -7.25
C ASP A 168 -13.72 1.75 -8.00
N TRP A 169 -14.18 0.73 -7.27
CA TRP A 169 -14.81 -0.46 -7.84
C TRP A 169 -16.01 -0.10 -8.73
N TYR A 170 -16.94 0.71 -8.21
CA TYR A 170 -18.15 1.09 -8.92
C TYR A 170 -17.84 1.94 -10.16
N ALA A 171 -16.91 2.89 -10.05
CA ALA A 171 -16.43 3.67 -11.17
C ALA A 171 -15.80 2.78 -12.25
N GLY A 172 -15.04 1.77 -11.85
CA GLY A 172 -14.48 0.75 -12.74
C GLY A 172 -15.56 -0.04 -13.48
N LEU A 173 -16.56 -0.56 -12.76
CA LEU A 173 -17.68 -1.29 -13.35
C LEU A 173 -18.44 -0.40 -14.37
N ARG A 174 -18.73 0.84 -14.01
CA ARG A 174 -19.39 1.80 -14.90
C ARG A 174 -18.59 2.05 -16.18
N ARG A 175 -17.27 2.24 -16.06
CA ARG A 175 -16.36 2.38 -17.22
C ARG A 175 -16.37 1.13 -18.11
N GLN A 176 -16.41 -0.07 -17.50
CA GLN A 176 -16.46 -1.32 -18.27
C GLN A 176 -17.78 -1.47 -19.04
N LEU A 177 -18.91 -1.13 -18.42
CA LEU A 177 -20.22 -1.17 -19.07
C LEU A 177 -20.36 -0.11 -20.18
N ALA A 178 -19.68 1.03 -20.04
CA ALA A 178 -19.65 2.09 -21.04
C ALA A 178 -18.77 1.77 -22.27
N LYS A 179 -17.97 0.70 -22.27
CA LYS A 179 -17.19 0.28 -23.45
C LYS A 179 -18.12 -0.23 -24.57
N PRO A 180 -17.68 -0.18 -25.84
CA PRO A 180 -18.41 -0.81 -26.94
C PRO A 180 -18.69 -2.28 -26.62
N TYR A 181 -19.94 -2.73 -26.80
CA TYR A 181 -20.42 -4.07 -26.44
C TYR A 181 -20.33 -4.42 -24.94
N GLY A 182 -20.08 -3.45 -24.06
CA GLY A 182 -20.00 -3.65 -22.60
C GLY A 182 -21.30 -4.19 -22.01
N MET A 183 -22.43 -3.61 -22.41
CA MET A 183 -23.78 -4.08 -22.07
C MET A 183 -24.07 -5.50 -22.56
N PHE A 184 -23.62 -5.85 -23.77
CA PHE A 184 -23.81 -7.20 -24.32
C PHE A 184 -22.99 -8.25 -23.54
N LYS A 185 -21.80 -7.87 -23.06
CA LYS A 185 -20.95 -8.71 -22.20
C LYS A 185 -21.31 -8.62 -20.71
N ALA A 186 -22.34 -7.85 -20.33
CA ALA A 186 -22.72 -7.64 -18.94
C ALA A 186 -23.04 -8.94 -18.19
N PRO A 187 -23.76 -9.93 -18.78
CA PRO A 187 -24.05 -11.18 -18.09
C PRO A 187 -22.81 -11.95 -17.61
N LEU A 188 -21.68 -11.84 -18.33
CA LEU A 188 -20.41 -12.48 -17.95
C LEU A 188 -19.55 -11.57 -17.06
N THR A 189 -19.50 -10.27 -17.39
CA THR A 189 -18.62 -9.33 -16.69
C THR A 189 -19.14 -8.93 -15.32
N ILE A 190 -20.45 -8.80 -15.11
CA ILE A 190 -21.03 -8.43 -13.80
C ILE A 190 -20.64 -9.44 -12.71
N PRO A 191 -20.80 -10.78 -12.91
CA PRO A 191 -20.33 -11.76 -11.93
C PRO A 191 -18.83 -11.64 -11.61
N LEU A 192 -17.99 -11.40 -12.61
CA LEU A 192 -16.55 -11.19 -12.40
C LEU A 192 -16.27 -9.93 -11.56
N TRP A 193 -17.00 -8.84 -11.81
CA TRP A 193 -16.89 -7.61 -11.01
C TRP A 193 -17.41 -7.80 -9.58
N LEU A 194 -18.47 -8.59 -9.37
CA LEU A 194 -18.92 -8.98 -8.02
C LEU A 194 -17.89 -9.86 -7.32
N GLY A 195 -17.21 -10.75 -8.04
CA GLY A 195 -16.04 -11.46 -7.53
C GLY A 195 -14.95 -10.48 -7.10
N TRP A 196 -14.60 -9.52 -7.95
CA TRP A 196 -13.60 -8.47 -7.69
C TRP A 196 -13.94 -7.62 -6.44
N LEU A 197 -15.23 -7.33 -6.24
CA LEU A 197 -15.74 -6.63 -5.05
C LEU A 197 -15.36 -7.38 -3.77
N LEU A 198 -15.58 -8.70 -3.75
CA LEU A 198 -15.37 -9.52 -2.57
C LEU A 198 -13.89 -9.81 -2.28
N ILE A 199 -13.06 -9.93 -3.32
CA ILE A 199 -11.64 -10.31 -3.17
C ILE A 199 -10.69 -9.13 -3.02
N ASN A 200 -11.07 -7.93 -3.48
CA ASN A 200 -10.22 -6.73 -3.41
C ASN A 200 -10.90 -5.58 -2.66
N ALA A 201 -12.01 -5.06 -3.19
CA ALA A 201 -12.60 -3.83 -2.64
C ALA A 201 -13.08 -3.98 -1.19
N PHE A 202 -13.67 -5.13 -0.82
CA PHE A 202 -14.05 -5.41 0.57
C PHE A 202 -12.83 -5.51 1.50
N PRO A 203 -11.82 -6.35 1.23
CA PRO A 203 -10.58 -6.36 2.02
C PRO A 203 -9.92 -4.98 2.15
N ASP A 204 -9.77 -4.24 1.05
CA ASP A 204 -9.18 -2.90 1.03
C ASP A 204 -9.97 -1.91 1.90
N SER A 205 -11.31 -2.03 1.94
CA SER A 205 -12.15 -1.19 2.80
C SER A 205 -11.94 -1.48 4.28
N VAL A 206 -11.79 -2.76 4.65
CA VAL A 206 -11.54 -3.18 6.02
C VAL A 206 -10.15 -2.71 6.45
N GLU A 207 -9.14 -2.84 5.57
CA GLU A 207 -7.80 -2.32 5.80
C GLU A 207 -7.83 -0.80 6.01
N ALA A 208 -8.51 -0.06 5.12
CA ALA A 208 -8.64 1.39 5.23
C ALA A 208 -9.30 1.81 6.56
N PHE A 209 -10.30 1.07 7.03
CA PHE A 209 -10.97 1.33 8.30
C PHE A 209 -10.04 1.07 9.51
N ILE A 210 -9.41 -0.10 9.55
CA ILE A 210 -8.56 -0.53 10.67
C ILE A 210 -7.29 0.31 10.73
N GLN A 211 -6.65 0.59 9.59
CA GLN A 211 -5.43 1.37 9.51
C GLN A 211 -5.66 2.89 9.55
N TYR A 212 -6.92 3.36 9.62
CA TYR A 212 -7.21 4.79 9.53
C TYR A 212 -6.52 5.63 10.61
N ASN A 213 -6.31 5.12 11.82
CA ASN A 213 -5.61 5.86 12.88
C ASN A 213 -4.14 5.45 13.04
N VAL A 214 -3.66 4.49 12.25
CA VAL A 214 -2.29 3.99 12.39
C VAL A 214 -1.34 5.02 11.77
N PRO A 215 -0.35 5.53 12.54
CA PRO A 215 0.58 6.53 12.04
C PRO A 215 1.62 5.90 11.09
N TYR A 216 2.16 6.74 10.21
CA TYR A 216 3.41 6.43 9.50
C TYR A 216 4.61 6.67 10.40
N THR A 217 5.73 6.05 10.05
CA THR A 217 7.02 6.27 10.71
C THR A 217 7.42 7.74 10.61
N GLN A 218 7.70 8.35 11.76
CA GLN A 218 8.14 9.74 11.86
C GLN A 218 9.66 9.83 11.72
N PHE A 219 10.12 10.86 11.05
CA PHE A 219 11.54 11.17 10.93
C PHE A 219 11.98 12.10 12.07
N PRO A 220 13.29 12.12 12.41
CA PRO A 220 13.85 13.17 13.24
C PRO A 220 13.56 14.56 12.64
N LYS A 221 13.29 15.55 13.51
CA LYS A 221 12.89 16.91 13.09
C LYS A 221 13.96 17.58 12.22
N GLU A 222 15.22 17.23 12.42
CA GLU A 222 16.36 17.71 11.65
C GLU A 222 16.22 17.29 10.18
N ILE A 223 15.77 16.06 9.92
CA ILE A 223 15.54 15.53 8.58
C ILE A 223 14.23 16.04 7.99
N ASP A 224 13.20 16.25 8.82
CA ASP A 224 11.98 16.97 8.40
C ASP A 224 12.35 18.35 7.84
N ARG A 225 13.12 19.13 8.59
CA ARG A 225 13.61 20.46 8.18
C ARG A 225 14.45 20.41 6.93
N LEU A 226 15.45 19.52 6.90
CA LEU A 226 16.35 19.39 5.77
C LEU A 226 15.59 19.09 4.47
N CYS A 227 14.55 18.26 4.53
CA CYS A 227 13.76 17.88 3.37
C CYS A 227 12.54 18.79 3.11
N GLY A 228 12.38 19.90 3.84
CA GLY A 228 11.26 20.83 3.64
C GLY A 228 9.89 20.31 4.12
N PHE A 229 9.88 19.42 5.11
CA PHE A 229 8.68 18.83 5.73
C PHE A 229 8.46 19.31 7.18
N ASP A 230 9.11 20.39 7.63
CA ASP A 230 8.99 20.93 9.00
C ASP A 230 7.59 21.49 9.31
N GLU A 231 6.89 21.97 8.27
CA GLU A 231 5.46 22.28 8.41
C GLU A 231 4.69 20.97 8.60
N LYS A 232 4.30 20.71 9.85
CA LYS A 232 3.42 19.59 10.20
C LYS A 232 2.28 19.51 9.18
N ARG A 233 2.24 18.43 8.40
CA ARG A 233 0.97 17.98 7.82
C ARG A 233 0.00 17.91 8.98
N ARG A 234 -1.00 18.80 9.01
CA ARG A 234 -1.93 18.95 10.14
C ARG A 234 -2.33 17.55 10.63
N PRO A 235 -1.92 17.14 11.84
CA PRO A 235 -2.25 15.82 12.32
C PRO A 235 -3.75 15.80 12.55
N VAL A 236 -4.52 15.19 11.64
CA VAL A 236 -5.90 14.80 11.92
C VAL A 236 -5.84 13.58 12.84
N ILE A 237 -5.41 13.79 14.08
CA ILE A 237 -5.59 12.83 15.15
C ILE A 237 -6.97 13.11 15.71
N ARG A 238 -7.94 12.28 15.32
CA ARG A 238 -9.27 12.25 15.94
C ARG A 238 -9.20 11.37 17.18
N VAL A 239 -9.21 11.98 18.35
CA VAL A 239 -9.71 11.36 19.58
C VAL A 239 -11.14 11.86 19.74
N ASN A 240 -12.11 10.96 19.81
CA ASN A 240 -13.53 11.25 20.07
C ASN A 240 -14.27 12.16 19.08
N GLY A 241 -13.99 12.04 17.77
CA GLY A 241 -14.92 12.51 16.73
C GLY A 241 -15.06 14.02 16.52
N GLU A 242 -14.60 14.85 17.44
CA GLU A 242 -14.61 16.31 17.29
C GLU A 242 -13.31 16.85 16.68
N ARG A 243 -13.49 17.83 15.79
CA ARG A 243 -12.43 18.56 15.10
C ARG A 243 -12.04 19.74 15.98
N ILE A 244 -10.88 19.67 16.61
CA ILE A 244 -10.28 20.85 17.25
C ILE A 244 -9.48 21.56 16.16
N ASP A 245 -10.06 22.63 15.62
CA ASP A 245 -9.34 23.58 14.77
C ASP A 245 -8.51 24.51 15.68
N SER A 246 -7.20 24.54 15.44
CA SER A 246 -6.30 25.62 15.88
C SER A 246 -5.26 25.81 14.79
#